data_AF-A0A662KWF2-F1
#
_entry.id   AF-A0A662KWF2-F1
#
_cell.length_a   1.000
_cell.length_b   1.000
_cell.length_c   1.000
_cell.angle_alpha   90.00
_cell.angle_beta   90.00
_cell.angle_gamma   90.00
#
_symmetry.space_group_name_H-M   'P 1'
#
loop_
_entity.id
_entity.type
_entity.pdbx_description
1 polymer ?
#
loop_
_entity_poly.entity_id
_entity_poly.type
_entity_poly.pdbx_seq_one_letter_code
_entity_poly.pdbx_strand_id
1 'polypeptide(L)'
;MLKKICVALIAFLMLLPVGGIGIFKANSIGEKEREAKVNEIEESIIKLPEIKWSDWDYSQIGLHIHTDYNGIEKDTPILQSIFEGIDVDNNPSTGQNGNDIKVFVMVFPYAEKVNGNWVFLISFIVNVIRLGEEIKNGEFEISLGGSVFFNVQHKFRIGYYSPNNEEIPREVRESITIVPYIFYEKDPEFYIYVEPIFDEGNQNLSVILEYSNLGSHKLMIDYYPAVKTMVKVSPNVGINKFNIAIERFASIEQTIRMRYEGNMAINLTMEDIPQAMNFSLNFSENYFEYEASDEFNTTLIIEVFGLDYFMLIKYLPRHLKAQFEEEGYLYIYVNQRKTKFIISNDLENPTTYFSITNLTGEAIIQWGIGKEGYFKIDGLKGMKMETKLQIGSIYLKTYSIVNAEHLDINWNLSIPGNVFVDTNMEWLSFYSFNFSIDDAFGILIEANSLKAEDFMTEWETEFPFFNKSGEIQFIGNITFAIMLNGTWYYVF
;
A
#
# COMPACT_ATOMS: atom_id res chain seq x y z
N MET A 1 34.92 24.29 11.50
CA MET A 1 35.49 23.52 10.38
C MET A 1 34.41 22.90 9.50
N LEU A 2 33.41 22.20 10.06
CA LEU A 2 32.32 21.56 9.31
C LEU A 2 31.57 22.49 8.32
N LYS A 3 31.16 23.69 8.75
CA LYS A 3 30.52 24.69 7.87
C LYS A 3 31.41 25.17 6.71
N LYS A 4 32.74 25.20 6.88
CA LYS A 4 33.67 25.60 5.80
C LYS A 4 33.92 24.44 4.82
N ILE A 5 33.83 23.20 5.28
CA ILE A 5 33.93 21.99 4.44
C ILE A 5 32.64 21.79 3.63
N CYS A 6 31.45 21.99 4.21
CA CYS A 6 30.18 21.92 3.48
C CYS A 6 30.07 23.02 2.41
N VAL A 7 30.47 24.26 2.71
CA VAL A 7 30.50 25.35 1.72
C VAL A 7 31.53 25.10 0.61
N ALA A 8 32.69 24.52 0.94
CA ALA A 8 33.67 24.09 -0.06
C ALA A 8 33.17 22.93 -0.93
N LEU A 9 32.40 21.98 -0.38
CA LEU A 9 31.77 20.89 -1.12
C LEU A 9 30.65 21.37 -2.04
N ILE A 10 29.84 22.35 -1.61
CA ILE A 10 28.79 22.98 -2.42
C ILE A 10 29.42 23.77 -3.58
N ALA A 11 30.50 24.52 -3.32
CA ALA A 11 31.27 25.17 -4.37
C ALA A 11 31.89 24.15 -5.33
N PHE A 12 32.37 23.00 -4.83
CA PHE A 12 32.94 21.92 -5.65
C PHE A 12 31.89 21.19 -6.50
N LEU A 13 30.67 21.00 -5.99
CA LEU A 13 29.54 20.40 -6.70
C LEU A 13 28.95 21.33 -7.78
N MET A 14 29.05 22.65 -7.59
CA MET A 14 28.60 23.66 -8.57
C MET A 14 29.70 24.11 -9.56
N LEU A 15 30.96 23.70 -9.36
CA LEU A 15 32.13 24.08 -10.18
C LEU A 15 32.73 22.90 -10.95
N LEU A 16 31.95 21.90 -11.35
CA LEU A 16 32.39 20.95 -12.39
C LEU A 16 31.92 21.47 -13.76
N PRO A 17 32.77 22.15 -14.54
CA PRO A 17 32.48 22.39 -15.93
C PRO A 17 33.18 21.37 -16.83
N VAL A 18 32.52 21.21 -17.98
CA VAL A 18 33.01 20.84 -19.31
C VAL A 18 33.13 19.35 -19.64
N GLY A 19 32.30 18.94 -20.60
CA GLY A 19 32.48 17.71 -21.34
C GLY A 19 33.86 17.60 -21.99
N GLY A 20 34.26 16.37 -22.19
CA GLY A 20 35.46 16.01 -22.91
C GLY A 20 35.48 14.51 -23.14
N ILE A 21 35.31 14.12 -24.40
CA ILE A 21 35.51 12.77 -24.92
C ILE A 21 36.79 12.19 -24.30
N GLY A 22 36.64 11.15 -23.48
CA GLY A 22 37.73 10.39 -22.90
C GLY A 22 37.41 8.91 -23.03
N ILE A 23 37.87 8.31 -24.13
CA ILE A 23 37.84 6.86 -24.34
C ILE A 23 38.59 6.21 -23.17
N PHE A 24 37.85 5.57 -22.26
CA PHE A 24 38.40 4.60 -21.34
C PHE A 24 37.94 3.21 -21.78
N LYS A 25 38.86 2.46 -22.39
CA LYS A 25 38.77 1.00 -22.48
C LYS A 25 38.83 0.45 -21.06
N ALA A 26 37.68 0.15 -20.47
CA ALA A 26 37.61 -0.82 -19.40
C ALA A 26 37.67 -2.21 -20.05
N ASN A 27 38.75 -2.94 -19.77
CA ASN A 27 38.90 -4.32 -20.20
C ASN A 27 37.73 -5.14 -19.66
N SER A 28 36.97 -5.72 -20.57
CA SER A 28 36.02 -6.80 -20.31
C SER A 28 36.76 -7.98 -19.65
N ILE A 29 36.50 -8.22 -18.38
CA ILE A 29 36.71 -9.54 -17.78
C ILE A 29 35.33 -10.20 -17.83
N GLY A 30 35.19 -11.13 -18.77
CA GLY A 30 33.94 -11.80 -19.06
C GLY A 30 33.48 -12.68 -17.91
N GLU A 31 32.23 -12.53 -17.54
CA GLU A 31 31.47 -13.60 -16.90
C GLU A 31 30.65 -14.31 -17.96
N LYS A 32 30.91 -15.60 -18.07
CA LYS A 32 30.27 -16.52 -18.99
C LYS A 32 28.80 -16.66 -18.63
N GLU A 33 27.95 -16.36 -19.60
CA GLU A 33 26.61 -16.92 -19.71
C GLU A 33 26.65 -18.43 -19.46
N ARG A 34 25.84 -18.89 -18.51
CA ARG A 34 25.31 -20.24 -18.50
C ARG A 34 23.80 -20.12 -18.58
N GLU A 35 23.30 -20.30 -19.81
CA GLU A 35 21.93 -20.73 -20.07
C GLU A 35 21.60 -21.95 -19.21
N ALA A 36 20.70 -21.77 -18.25
CA ALA A 36 19.93 -22.85 -17.69
C ALA A 36 18.49 -22.64 -18.13
N LYS A 37 18.06 -23.44 -19.12
CA LYS A 37 16.65 -23.67 -19.42
C LYS A 37 15.98 -24.18 -18.14
N VAL A 38 15.20 -23.33 -17.51
CA VAL A 38 14.20 -23.75 -16.51
C VAL A 38 12.85 -23.56 -17.19
N ASN A 39 12.13 -24.67 -17.30
CA ASN A 39 10.81 -24.75 -17.88
C ASN A 39 9.88 -23.71 -17.23
N GLU A 40 9.23 -22.91 -18.07
CA GLU A 40 8.10 -22.08 -17.70
C GLU A 40 6.97 -22.99 -17.18
N ILE A 41 6.80 -22.98 -15.86
CA ILE A 41 5.47 -23.09 -15.28
C ILE A 41 4.99 -21.64 -15.24
N GLU A 42 4.05 -21.27 -16.10
CA GLU A 42 3.30 -20.03 -15.99
C GLU A 42 2.51 -20.07 -14.67
N GLU A 43 3.16 -19.71 -13.57
CA GLU A 43 2.45 -19.23 -12.39
C GLU A 43 1.85 -17.88 -12.76
N SER A 44 0.54 -17.78 -12.60
CA SER A 44 -0.25 -16.57 -12.75
C SER A 44 0.12 -15.56 -11.66
N ILE A 45 1.34 -15.01 -11.74
CA ILE A 45 1.73 -13.84 -10.98
C ILE A 45 0.98 -12.68 -11.61
N ILE A 46 0.17 -12.02 -10.81
CA ILE A 46 -0.46 -10.74 -11.13
C ILE A 46 0.63 -9.82 -11.69
N LYS A 47 0.65 -9.65 -13.02
CA LYS A 47 1.61 -8.76 -13.67
C LYS A 47 1.29 -7.34 -13.21
N LEU A 48 2.26 -6.71 -12.56
CA LEU A 48 2.21 -5.30 -12.21
C LEU A 48 1.81 -4.48 -13.44
N PRO A 49 0.98 -3.44 -13.29
CA PRO A 49 0.88 -2.42 -14.33
C PRO A 49 2.27 -1.89 -14.65
N GLU A 50 2.68 -1.92 -15.92
CA GLU A 50 4.01 -1.53 -16.39
C GLU A 50 4.44 -0.16 -15.80
N ILE A 51 5.69 -0.08 -15.34
CA ILE A 51 6.33 1.20 -14.98
C ILE A 51 6.41 2.02 -16.27
N LYS A 52 5.90 3.25 -16.24
CA LYS A 52 5.68 4.07 -17.45
C LYS A 52 6.82 5.06 -17.78
N TRP A 53 7.96 4.98 -17.11
CA TRP A 53 9.08 5.91 -17.30
C TRP A 53 10.29 5.22 -17.93
N SER A 54 11.18 6.01 -18.53
CA SER A 54 12.36 5.52 -19.24
C SER A 54 13.39 4.86 -18.31
N ASP A 55 14.26 4.00 -18.83
CA ASP A 55 15.39 3.47 -18.06
C ASP A 55 16.42 4.57 -17.75
N TRP A 56 17.07 4.51 -16.57
CA TRP A 56 18.08 5.50 -16.18
C TRP A 56 19.51 4.95 -16.25
N ASP A 57 20.38 5.63 -17.01
CA ASP A 57 21.80 5.32 -17.02
C ASP A 57 22.58 6.09 -15.93
N TYR A 58 22.92 5.37 -14.87
CA TYR A 58 23.77 5.88 -13.78
C TYR A 58 25.27 5.93 -14.12
N SER A 59 25.68 5.62 -15.36
CA SER A 59 27.09 5.69 -15.80
C SER A 59 27.59 7.14 -15.96
N GLN A 60 26.68 8.10 -16.13
CA GLN A 60 27.01 9.51 -16.31
C GLN A 60 27.45 10.16 -14.98
N ILE A 61 28.63 10.81 -15.00
CA ILE A 61 29.17 11.53 -13.83
C ILE A 61 28.62 12.95 -13.81
N GLY A 62 28.09 13.37 -12.65
CA GLY A 62 27.55 14.71 -12.44
C GLY A 62 26.03 14.71 -12.34
N LEU A 63 25.41 15.88 -12.50
CA LEU A 63 23.97 16.05 -12.48
C LEU A 63 23.49 16.48 -13.88
N HIS A 64 22.40 15.90 -14.35
CA HIS A 64 21.80 16.23 -15.65
C HIS A 64 20.27 16.18 -15.57
N ILE A 65 19.63 16.82 -16.55
CA ILE A 65 18.20 16.73 -16.80
C ILE A 65 17.99 15.76 -17.96
N HIS A 66 17.27 14.69 -17.70
CA HIS A 66 16.72 13.82 -18.73
C HIS A 66 15.32 14.30 -19.09
N THR A 67 14.98 14.25 -20.37
CA THR A 67 13.61 14.43 -20.86
C THR A 67 13.28 13.35 -21.86
N ASP A 68 12.05 12.85 -21.82
CA ASP A 68 11.45 12.05 -22.90
C ASP A 68 10.14 12.73 -23.31
N TYR A 69 10.06 13.17 -24.56
CA TYR A 69 8.84 13.73 -25.14
C TYR A 69 8.39 12.89 -26.34
N ASN A 70 7.26 12.19 -26.21
CA ASN A 70 6.74 11.29 -27.24
C ASN A 70 7.79 10.32 -27.83
N GLY A 71 8.70 9.80 -26.98
CA GLY A 71 9.79 8.89 -27.37
C GLY A 71 11.07 9.60 -27.85
N ILE A 72 11.14 10.93 -27.75
CA ILE A 72 12.36 11.71 -28.03
C ILE A 72 13.10 11.93 -26.72
N GLU A 73 14.10 11.08 -26.47
CA GLU A 73 14.95 11.16 -25.27
C GLU A 73 16.12 12.14 -25.45
N LYS A 74 16.39 12.95 -24.42
CA LYS A 74 17.53 13.88 -24.36
C LYS A 74 18.11 13.94 -22.95
N ASP A 75 19.43 13.86 -22.84
CA ASP A 75 20.17 14.19 -21.63
C ASP A 75 20.84 15.57 -21.77
N THR A 76 20.39 16.53 -20.97
CA THR A 76 20.89 17.91 -20.99
C THR A 76 21.67 18.21 -19.70
N PRO A 77 22.93 18.67 -19.80
CA PRO A 77 23.68 19.15 -18.64
C PRO A 77 22.93 20.28 -17.91
N ILE A 78 22.95 20.29 -16.56
CA ILE A 78 22.17 21.25 -15.76
C ILE A 78 22.44 22.72 -16.09
N LEU A 79 23.71 23.08 -16.33
CA LEU A 79 24.02 24.49 -16.64
C LEU A 79 23.36 24.91 -17.96
N GLN A 80 23.32 24.03 -18.95
CA GLN A 80 22.66 24.29 -20.21
C GLN A 80 21.15 24.43 -20.01
N SER A 81 20.52 23.52 -19.26
CA SER A 81 19.06 23.57 -19.02
C SER A 81 18.61 24.83 -18.27
N ILE A 82 19.44 25.36 -17.35
CA ILE A 82 19.17 26.59 -16.61
C ILE A 82 19.28 27.85 -17.49
N PHE A 83 20.31 27.93 -18.34
CA PHE A 83 20.60 29.15 -19.10
C PHE A 83 19.93 29.22 -20.46
N GLU A 84 19.86 28.09 -21.18
CA GLU A 84 19.44 28.03 -22.58
C GLU A 84 18.03 27.46 -22.75
N GLY A 85 17.56 26.65 -21.80
CA GLY A 85 16.33 25.86 -21.95
C GLY A 85 16.59 24.52 -22.63
N ILE A 86 15.54 23.78 -22.90
CA ILE A 86 15.59 22.48 -23.58
C ILE A 86 14.53 22.48 -24.69
N ASP A 87 14.97 22.34 -25.93
CA ASP A 87 14.16 21.82 -27.04
C ASP A 87 13.90 20.34 -26.72
N VAL A 88 12.65 19.91 -26.57
CA VAL A 88 12.29 18.51 -26.27
C VAL A 88 11.77 17.78 -27.52
N ASP A 89 11.15 18.48 -28.46
CA ASP A 89 10.50 17.86 -29.63
C ASP A 89 11.36 17.85 -30.93
N ASN A 90 12.58 18.39 -30.87
CA ASN A 90 13.50 18.63 -31.98
C ASN A 90 12.95 19.58 -33.06
N ASN A 91 12.05 20.50 -32.69
CA ASN A 91 11.47 21.45 -33.61
C ASN A 91 11.89 22.89 -33.26
N PRO A 92 12.86 23.49 -33.97
CA PRO A 92 13.32 24.84 -33.67
C PRO A 92 12.26 25.94 -33.95
N SER A 93 11.08 25.57 -34.45
CA SER A 93 9.95 26.49 -34.67
C SER A 93 8.95 26.55 -33.51
N THR A 94 9.07 25.70 -32.49
CA THR A 94 8.21 25.66 -31.30
C THR A 94 8.87 26.35 -30.11
N GLY A 95 8.04 26.64 -29.08
CA GLY A 95 8.51 27.23 -27.85
C GLY A 95 9.15 28.62 -28.01
N GLN A 96 10.07 28.97 -27.10
CA GLN A 96 10.74 30.26 -27.09
C GLN A 96 12.18 30.13 -27.58
N ASN A 97 12.49 30.72 -28.74
CA ASN A 97 13.78 30.59 -29.42
C ASN A 97 14.17 29.13 -29.73
N GLY A 98 13.19 28.28 -30.03
CA GLY A 98 13.37 26.86 -30.31
C GLY A 98 13.50 25.96 -29.08
N ASN A 99 13.29 26.49 -27.86
CA ASN A 99 13.26 25.69 -26.63
C ASN A 99 11.83 25.58 -26.10
N ASP A 100 11.42 24.39 -25.72
CA ASP A 100 10.05 24.11 -25.29
C ASP A 100 9.88 24.19 -23.77
N ILE A 101 10.95 23.95 -23.00
CA ILE A 101 10.92 24.02 -21.54
C ILE A 101 12.10 24.80 -20.97
N LYS A 102 11.91 25.34 -19.77
CA LYS A 102 12.97 25.91 -18.94
C LYS A 102 12.98 25.24 -17.57
N VAL A 103 14.17 24.86 -17.11
CA VAL A 103 14.35 24.15 -15.85
C VAL A 103 15.21 24.97 -14.91
N PHE A 104 14.76 25.16 -13.68
CA PHE A 104 15.56 25.72 -12.60
C PHE A 104 15.81 24.65 -11.56
N VAL A 105 17.08 24.44 -11.22
CA VAL A 105 17.49 23.44 -10.22
C VAL A 105 18.25 24.14 -9.10
N MET A 106 17.90 23.81 -7.86
CA MET A 106 18.71 24.14 -6.68
C MET A 106 18.88 22.91 -5.81
N VAL A 107 20.12 22.69 -5.34
CA VAL A 107 20.46 21.59 -4.43
C VAL A 107 20.98 22.17 -3.14
N PHE A 108 20.31 21.87 -2.03
CA PHE A 108 20.61 22.39 -0.70
C PHE A 108 20.94 21.25 0.27
N PRO A 109 22.23 20.90 0.43
CA PRO A 109 22.63 20.03 1.52
C PRO A 109 22.70 20.84 2.82
N TYR A 110 22.07 20.33 3.89
CA TYR A 110 22.19 20.93 5.21
C TYR A 110 22.15 19.87 6.31
N ALA A 111 22.58 20.27 7.51
CA ALA A 111 22.49 19.44 8.70
C ALA A 111 21.79 20.21 9.81
N GLU A 112 20.87 19.55 10.48
CA GLU A 112 20.11 20.12 11.58
C GLU A 112 20.07 19.19 12.79
N LYS A 113 19.69 19.71 13.95
CA LYS A 113 19.51 18.91 15.16
C LYS A 113 18.04 18.55 15.32
N VAL A 114 17.71 17.27 15.20
CA VAL A 114 16.38 16.71 15.47
C VAL A 114 16.48 15.87 16.73
N ASN A 115 15.70 16.19 17.77
CA ASN A 115 15.71 15.48 19.06
C ASN A 115 17.11 15.30 19.67
N GLY A 116 17.98 16.31 19.52
CA GLY A 116 19.35 16.29 20.03
C GLY A 116 20.39 15.63 19.12
N ASN A 117 19.95 14.92 18.07
CA ASN A 117 20.78 14.20 17.12
C ASN A 117 21.02 15.00 15.84
N TRP A 118 22.23 14.94 15.27
CA TRP A 118 22.55 15.61 14.02
C TRP A 118 22.04 14.80 12.84
N VAL A 119 21.14 15.36 12.05
CA VAL A 119 20.59 14.73 10.85
C VAL A 119 21.09 15.51 9.64
N PHE A 120 21.56 14.79 8.62
CA PHE A 120 21.91 15.36 7.32
C PHE A 120 20.75 15.19 6.35
N LEU A 121 20.47 16.22 5.57
CA LEU A 121 19.40 16.28 4.60
C LEU A 121 19.94 16.86 3.28
N ILE A 122 19.39 16.39 2.17
CA ILE A 122 19.62 16.99 0.85
C ILE A 122 18.26 17.32 0.27
N SER A 123 18.00 18.61 0.05
CA SER A 123 16.81 19.10 -0.63
C SER A 123 17.13 19.44 -2.08
N PHE A 124 16.36 18.91 -3.00
CA PHE A 124 16.37 19.24 -4.41
C PHE A 124 15.11 20.02 -4.72
N ILE A 125 15.27 21.20 -5.30
CA ILE A 125 14.17 22.03 -5.77
C ILE A 125 14.28 22.11 -7.29
N VAL A 126 13.28 21.59 -7.97
CA VAL A 126 13.19 21.58 -9.43
C VAL A 126 11.94 22.37 -9.82
N ASN A 127 12.13 23.43 -10.61
CA ASN A 127 11.03 24.17 -11.22
C ASN A 127 11.10 24.00 -12.74
N VAL A 128 10.07 23.40 -13.32
CA VAL A 128 9.94 23.19 -14.76
C VAL A 128 8.86 24.12 -15.29
N ILE A 129 9.18 24.90 -16.31
CA ILE A 129 8.28 25.85 -16.96
C ILE A 129 8.14 25.47 -18.43
N ARG A 130 6.92 25.21 -18.89
CA ARG A 130 6.60 25.04 -20.30
C ARG A 130 6.60 26.42 -21.00
N LEU A 131 7.29 26.52 -22.12
CA LEU A 131 7.53 27.78 -22.85
C LEU A 131 6.60 27.97 -24.06
N GLY A 132 5.92 26.92 -24.51
CA GLY A 132 5.02 26.92 -25.67
C GLY A 132 3.83 25.97 -25.51
N GLU A 133 2.78 26.17 -26.30
CA GLU A 133 1.55 25.36 -26.27
C GLU A 133 1.67 24.10 -27.15
N GLU A 134 2.69 24.03 -28.01
CA GLU A 134 2.82 23.00 -29.04
C GLU A 134 3.05 21.61 -28.42
N ILE A 135 3.83 21.56 -27.32
CA ILE A 135 4.09 20.31 -26.61
C ILE A 135 3.00 19.93 -25.62
N LYS A 136 2.02 20.82 -25.34
CA LYS A 136 1.09 20.79 -24.20
C LYS A 136 0.45 19.43 -23.92
N ASN A 137 0.05 18.69 -24.94
CA ASN A 137 -0.73 17.45 -24.79
C ASN A 137 0.04 16.18 -25.15
N GLY A 138 1.37 16.27 -25.28
CA GLY A 138 2.21 15.11 -25.53
C GLY A 138 2.53 14.34 -24.25
N GLU A 139 2.96 13.09 -24.42
CA GLU A 139 3.54 12.31 -23.34
C GLU A 139 4.91 12.89 -22.97
N PHE A 140 5.13 13.16 -21.69
CA PHE A 140 6.32 13.87 -21.25
C PHE A 140 6.85 13.37 -19.92
N GLU A 141 8.12 13.00 -19.91
CA GLU A 141 8.90 12.76 -18.71
C GLU A 141 10.00 13.81 -18.56
N ILE A 142 10.23 14.27 -17.34
CA ILE A 142 11.42 15.04 -16.99
C ILE A 142 11.97 14.58 -15.65
N SER A 143 13.28 14.33 -15.62
CA SER A 143 13.97 13.82 -14.45
C SER A 143 15.30 14.54 -14.24
N LEU A 144 15.52 15.08 -13.04
CA LEU A 144 16.85 15.44 -12.54
C LEU A 144 17.49 14.20 -11.92
N GLY A 145 18.67 13.82 -12.39
CA GLY A 145 19.41 12.74 -11.73
C GLY A 145 20.91 12.87 -11.79
N GLY A 146 21.56 11.99 -11.05
CA GLY A 146 23.01 11.94 -10.94
C GLY A 146 23.47 11.26 -9.66
N SER A 147 24.72 11.56 -9.28
CA SER A 147 25.29 11.03 -8.05
C SER A 147 26.11 12.05 -7.27
N VAL A 148 26.05 11.94 -5.95
CA VAL A 148 26.78 12.76 -4.99
C VAL A 148 27.50 11.85 -3.99
N PHE A 149 28.71 12.22 -3.59
CA PHE A 149 29.53 11.40 -2.69
C PHE A 149 29.56 11.98 -1.28
N PHE A 150 28.99 11.26 -0.32
CA PHE A 150 29.00 11.59 1.11
C PHE A 150 29.26 10.32 1.92
N ASN A 151 30.53 10.03 2.25
CA ASN A 151 30.98 8.76 2.84
C ASN A 151 30.83 7.57 1.89
N VAL A 152 29.64 7.38 1.32
CA VAL A 152 29.31 6.45 0.22
C VAL A 152 28.78 7.24 -0.99
N GLN A 153 28.69 6.58 -2.15
CA GLN A 153 28.01 7.16 -3.30
C GLN A 153 26.50 7.12 -3.08
N HIS A 154 25.84 8.26 -3.28
CA HIS A 154 24.39 8.38 -3.29
C HIS A 154 23.96 8.72 -4.72
N LYS A 155 23.11 7.90 -5.30
CA LYS A 155 22.53 8.12 -6.62
C LYS A 155 21.06 8.48 -6.45
N PHE A 156 20.56 9.37 -7.29
CA PHE A 156 19.17 9.75 -7.28
C PHE A 156 18.68 10.09 -8.69
N ARG A 157 17.39 9.90 -8.90
CA ARG A 157 16.60 10.38 -10.03
C ARG A 157 15.30 10.92 -9.45
N ILE A 158 14.97 12.15 -9.73
CA ILE A 158 13.75 12.78 -9.24
C ILE A 158 13.08 13.54 -10.37
N GLY A 159 11.76 13.56 -10.42
CA GLY A 159 11.08 14.23 -11.50
C GLY A 159 9.61 13.90 -11.59
N TYR A 160 9.03 14.16 -12.75
CA TYR A 160 7.64 13.83 -13.00
C TYR A 160 7.41 13.31 -14.41
N TYR A 161 6.28 12.62 -14.55
CA TYR A 161 5.73 12.14 -15.80
C TYR A 161 4.31 12.67 -15.98
N SER A 162 4.03 13.16 -17.18
CA SER A 162 2.72 13.62 -17.65
C SER A 162 2.25 12.67 -18.77
N PRO A 163 1.12 11.97 -18.59
CA PRO A 163 0.63 11.00 -19.56
C PRO A 163 0.20 11.65 -20.89
N ASN A 164 0.20 10.86 -21.95
CA ASN A 164 -0.40 11.28 -23.22
C ASN A 164 -1.86 11.74 -23.04
N ASN A 165 -2.24 12.87 -23.66
CA ASN A 165 -3.53 13.55 -23.56
C ASN A 165 -3.85 14.23 -22.20
N GLU A 166 -2.96 14.16 -21.22
CA GLU A 166 -2.99 15.08 -20.08
C GLU A 166 -2.20 16.32 -20.45
N GLU A 167 -2.59 17.48 -19.91
CA GLU A 167 -1.80 18.69 -20.12
C GLU A 167 -0.47 18.59 -19.34
N ILE A 168 0.65 18.76 -20.04
CA ILE A 168 1.94 19.07 -19.45
C ILE A 168 1.79 20.40 -18.70
N PRO A 169 1.99 20.42 -17.36
CA PRO A 169 1.78 21.61 -16.55
C PRO A 169 2.57 22.81 -17.10
N ARG A 170 1.95 23.99 -17.10
CA ARG A 170 2.62 25.25 -17.43
C ARG A 170 3.81 25.52 -16.50
N GLU A 171 3.64 25.19 -15.21
CA GLU A 171 4.72 25.25 -14.22
C GLU A 171 4.56 24.06 -13.25
N VAL A 172 5.66 23.38 -12.93
CA VAL A 172 5.72 22.42 -11.81
C VAL A 172 6.81 22.87 -10.87
N ARG A 173 6.44 23.09 -9.60
CA ARG A 173 7.42 23.22 -8.51
C ARG A 173 7.47 21.92 -7.75
N GLU A 174 8.59 21.23 -7.88
CA GLU A 174 8.90 20.02 -7.16
C GLU A 174 9.99 20.30 -6.12
N SER A 175 9.79 19.81 -4.91
CA SER A 175 10.81 19.84 -3.87
C SER A 175 10.88 18.48 -3.20
N ILE A 176 11.99 17.77 -3.42
CA ILE A 176 12.25 16.48 -2.82
C ILE A 176 13.38 16.62 -1.81
N THR A 177 13.11 16.26 -0.56
CA THR A 177 14.13 16.18 0.48
C THR A 177 14.37 14.73 0.88
N ILE A 178 15.63 14.31 0.80
CA ILE A 178 16.08 12.99 1.20
C ILE A 178 16.81 13.12 2.52
N VAL A 179 16.43 12.28 3.48
CA VAL A 179 17.10 12.15 4.79
C VAL A 179 17.79 10.80 4.83
N PRO A 180 19.04 10.69 4.36
CA PRO A 180 19.72 9.41 4.20
C PRO A 180 20.27 8.79 5.50
N TYR A 181 20.15 9.48 6.64
CA TYR A 181 20.69 9.06 7.95
C TYR A 181 22.16 8.64 7.96
N ILE A 182 23.06 9.33 7.26
CA ILE A 182 24.51 8.96 7.18
C ILE A 182 25.27 8.85 8.53
N PHE A 183 24.69 9.32 9.64
CA PHE A 183 25.27 9.24 10.98
C PHE A 183 24.70 8.12 11.85
N TYR A 184 23.63 7.44 11.40
CA TYR A 184 22.89 6.45 12.18
C TYR A 184 22.44 5.30 11.27
N GLU A 185 22.33 4.09 11.81
CA GLU A 185 21.77 2.96 11.06
C GLU A 185 20.23 3.08 11.03
N LYS A 186 19.70 3.70 9.97
CA LYS A 186 18.27 3.87 9.73
C LYS A 186 18.01 4.01 8.22
N ASP A 187 16.89 3.46 7.76
CA ASP A 187 16.41 3.65 6.39
C ASP A 187 16.13 5.13 6.06
N PRO A 188 16.26 5.54 4.79
CA PRO A 188 16.05 6.92 4.39
C PRO A 188 14.59 7.37 4.55
N GLU A 189 14.38 8.65 4.84
CA GLU A 189 13.06 9.31 4.72
C GLU A 189 13.01 10.19 3.46
N PHE A 190 11.83 10.22 2.84
CA PHE A 190 11.56 11.02 1.65
C PHE A 190 10.44 12.01 1.94
N TYR A 191 10.68 13.29 1.65
CA TYR A 191 9.68 14.35 1.73
C TYR A 191 9.50 14.90 0.33
N ILE A 192 8.32 14.72 -0.23
CA ILE A 192 8.01 14.99 -1.63
C ILE A 192 6.95 16.06 -1.65
N TYR A 193 7.28 17.21 -2.21
CA TYR A 193 6.36 18.31 -2.43
C TYR A 193 6.20 18.52 -3.93
N VAL A 194 4.96 18.56 -4.40
CA VAL A 194 4.62 18.86 -5.78
C VAL A 194 3.56 19.95 -5.82
N GLU A 195 3.76 20.95 -6.67
CA GLU A 195 2.82 22.04 -6.93
C GLU A 195 2.76 22.28 -8.44
N PRO A 196 1.89 21.54 -9.15
CA PRO A 196 1.66 21.74 -10.57
C PRO A 196 0.67 22.90 -10.81
N ILE A 197 0.86 23.61 -11.90
CA ILE A 197 -0.01 24.67 -12.40
C ILE A 197 -0.35 24.34 -13.85
N PHE A 198 -1.63 24.04 -14.09
CA PHE A 198 -2.19 23.79 -15.41
C PHE A 198 -2.98 25.02 -15.89
N ASP A 199 -3.17 25.12 -17.20
CA ASP A 199 -4.01 26.13 -17.82
C ASP A 199 -5.49 25.69 -17.84
N GLU A 200 -5.75 24.38 -18.01
CA GLU A 200 -7.10 23.83 -18.12
C GLU A 200 -7.45 22.86 -16.98
N GLY A 201 -7.89 23.40 -15.85
CA GLY A 201 -8.38 22.58 -14.73
C GLY A 201 -7.28 21.79 -14.03
N ASN A 202 -7.63 20.70 -13.34
CA ASN A 202 -6.65 19.81 -12.73
C ASN A 202 -6.48 18.57 -13.62
N GLN A 203 -5.24 18.13 -13.78
CA GLN A 203 -4.84 17.02 -14.65
C GLN A 203 -4.07 15.99 -13.83
N ASN A 204 -3.80 14.84 -14.42
CA ASN A 204 -3.07 13.76 -13.78
C ASN A 204 -1.56 13.96 -13.93
N LEU A 205 -0.80 13.55 -12.91
CA LEU A 205 0.66 13.64 -12.89
C LEU A 205 1.22 12.50 -12.06
N SER A 206 2.38 11.97 -12.46
CA SER A 206 3.14 11.01 -11.67
C SER A 206 4.45 11.64 -11.21
N VAL A 207 4.80 11.51 -9.94
CA VAL A 207 6.12 11.88 -9.39
C VAL A 207 7.00 10.65 -9.32
N ILE A 208 8.26 10.83 -9.71
CA ILE A 208 9.32 9.84 -9.83
C ILE A 208 10.36 10.13 -8.76
N LEU A 209 10.71 9.14 -7.95
CA LEU A 209 11.85 9.20 -7.05
C LEU A 209 12.57 7.86 -7.05
N GLU A 210 13.80 7.85 -7.53
CA GLU A 210 14.76 6.79 -7.27
C GLU A 210 15.88 7.33 -6.38
N TYR A 211 16.29 6.53 -5.40
CA TYR A 211 17.39 6.83 -4.53
C TYR A 211 18.13 5.55 -4.18
N SER A 212 19.45 5.54 -4.34
CA SER A 212 20.27 4.42 -3.92
C SER A 212 21.56 4.85 -3.22
N ASN A 213 21.95 4.08 -2.21
CA ASN A 213 23.24 4.17 -1.55
C ASN A 213 23.80 2.77 -1.25
N LEU A 214 23.41 2.18 -0.12
CA LEU A 214 23.62 0.79 0.29
C LEU A 214 22.42 -0.08 -0.05
N GLY A 215 21.23 0.51 -0.16
CA GLY A 215 20.01 -0.08 -0.70
C GLY A 215 19.50 0.72 -1.88
N SER A 216 18.57 0.13 -2.65
CA SER A 216 17.85 0.81 -3.73
C SER A 216 16.42 1.07 -3.28
N HIS A 217 15.94 2.28 -3.52
CA HIS A 217 14.58 2.70 -3.23
C HIS A 217 14.02 3.36 -4.48
N LYS A 218 12.89 2.88 -4.98
CA LYS A 218 12.11 3.50 -6.04
C LYS A 218 10.73 3.79 -5.51
N LEU A 219 10.23 4.96 -5.82
CA LEU A 219 8.94 5.46 -5.39
C LEU A 219 8.30 6.19 -6.56
N MET A 220 7.11 5.73 -6.93
CA MET A 220 6.23 6.41 -7.87
C MET A 220 4.98 6.85 -7.13
N ILE A 221 4.54 8.08 -7.35
CA ILE A 221 3.28 8.59 -6.80
C ILE A 221 2.45 9.17 -7.95
N ASP A 222 1.38 8.48 -8.32
CA ASP A 222 0.40 8.97 -9.27
C ASP A 222 -0.67 9.78 -8.53
N TYR A 223 -0.99 10.96 -9.06
CA TYR A 223 -2.01 11.85 -8.53
C TYR A 223 -3.19 11.98 -9.50
N TYR A 224 -4.40 11.71 -9.00
CA TYR A 224 -5.65 11.78 -9.77
C TYR A 224 -6.70 12.65 -9.03
N PRO A 225 -6.82 13.95 -9.36
CA PRO A 225 -5.88 14.73 -10.16
C PRO A 225 -4.69 15.23 -9.32
N ALA A 226 -3.67 15.76 -9.98
CA ALA A 226 -2.52 16.40 -9.36
C ALA A 226 -2.87 17.80 -8.84
N VAL A 227 -2.65 18.00 -7.54
CA VAL A 227 -2.76 19.29 -6.87
C VAL A 227 -1.55 19.50 -5.98
N LYS A 228 -1.41 20.72 -5.46
CA LYS A 228 -0.43 21.03 -4.43
C LYS A 228 -0.54 20.04 -3.27
N THR A 229 0.48 19.20 -3.12
CA THR A 229 0.51 18.07 -2.19
C THR A 229 1.91 17.89 -1.60
N MET A 230 1.96 17.52 -0.33
CA MET A 230 3.16 17.06 0.36
C MET A 230 2.95 15.62 0.83
N VAL A 231 3.89 14.73 0.51
CA VAL A 231 3.90 13.35 0.96
C VAL A 231 5.22 13.08 1.67
N LYS A 232 5.15 12.57 2.89
CA LYS A 232 6.28 11.99 3.61
C LYS A 232 6.18 10.48 3.55
N VAL A 233 7.25 9.84 3.12
CA VAL A 233 7.40 8.38 3.11
C VAL A 233 8.58 8.00 4.00
N SER A 234 8.36 7.08 4.93
CA SER A 234 9.39 6.63 5.87
C SER A 234 9.36 5.11 6.01
N PRO A 235 10.04 4.39 5.09
CA PRO A 235 10.23 2.95 5.22
C PRO A 235 11.11 2.65 6.44
N ASN A 236 10.88 1.49 7.04
CA ASN A 236 11.74 0.86 8.02
C ASN A 236 11.74 -0.64 7.75
N VAL A 237 12.71 -1.08 6.95
CA VAL A 237 12.86 -2.44 6.47
C VAL A 237 13.10 -3.40 7.63
N GLY A 238 13.89 -3.01 8.63
CA GLY A 238 14.29 -3.89 9.74
C GLY A 238 13.12 -4.47 10.55
N ILE A 239 11.95 -3.82 10.51
CA ILE A 239 10.73 -4.29 11.17
C ILE A 239 9.51 -4.28 10.23
N ASN A 240 9.73 -4.23 8.91
CA ASN A 240 8.67 -4.20 7.89
C ASN A 240 7.57 -3.15 8.16
N LYS A 241 8.00 -1.94 8.50
CA LYS A 241 7.11 -0.81 8.78
C LYS A 241 7.20 0.23 7.68
N PHE A 242 6.07 0.77 7.26
CA PHE A 242 5.97 1.81 6.24
C PHE A 242 5.08 2.94 6.76
N ASN A 243 5.67 4.11 7.01
CA ASN A 243 4.92 5.27 7.50
C ASN A 243 4.65 6.25 6.36
N ILE A 244 3.43 6.77 6.32
CA ILE A 244 2.97 7.69 5.30
C ILE A 244 2.26 8.86 5.97
N ALA A 245 2.67 10.08 5.65
CA ALA A 245 1.92 11.29 5.96
C ALA A 245 1.67 12.07 4.68
N ILE A 246 0.43 12.55 4.51
CA ILE A 246 -0.01 13.27 3.32
C ILE A 246 -0.68 14.57 3.79
N GLU A 247 -0.32 15.68 3.17
CA GLU A 247 -0.96 16.99 3.32
C GLU A 247 -1.30 17.57 1.94
N ARG A 248 -2.56 17.91 1.71
CA ARG A 248 -3.09 18.46 0.46
C ARG A 248 -3.63 19.86 0.68
N PHE A 249 -3.38 20.74 -0.27
CA PHE A 249 -3.74 22.16 -0.16
C PHE A 249 -4.91 22.56 -1.07
N ALA A 250 -5.68 21.58 -1.55
CA ALA A 250 -6.87 21.78 -2.37
C ALA A 250 -8.10 21.12 -1.74
N SER A 251 -9.28 21.67 -2.02
CA SER A 251 -10.57 21.16 -1.51
C SER A 251 -11.23 20.12 -2.41
N ILE A 252 -10.55 19.68 -3.46
CA ILE A 252 -11.06 18.66 -4.37
C ILE A 252 -10.71 17.25 -3.86
N GLU A 253 -11.54 16.27 -4.22
CA GLU A 253 -11.22 14.86 -4.01
C GLU A 253 -9.99 14.48 -4.83
N GLN A 254 -9.14 13.64 -4.26
CA GLN A 254 -7.93 13.16 -4.89
C GLN A 254 -7.75 11.68 -4.56
N THR A 255 -7.39 10.92 -5.58
CA THR A 255 -6.85 9.58 -5.47
C THR A 255 -5.33 9.63 -5.64
N ILE A 256 -4.60 8.95 -4.75
CA ILE A 256 -3.15 8.75 -4.86
C ILE A 256 -2.89 7.26 -5.05
N ARG A 257 -2.09 6.91 -6.05
CA ARG A 257 -1.50 5.57 -6.17
C ARG A 257 -0.01 5.67 -5.90
N MET A 258 0.46 4.96 -4.89
CA MET A 258 1.86 4.93 -4.50
C MET A 258 2.42 3.54 -4.76
N ARG A 259 3.52 3.48 -5.51
CA ARG A 259 4.32 2.27 -5.68
C ARG A 259 5.67 2.50 -5.04
N TYR A 260 6.05 1.62 -4.13
CA TYR A 260 7.37 1.64 -3.52
C TYR A 260 8.06 0.29 -3.78
N GLU A 261 9.31 0.35 -4.22
CA GLU A 261 10.19 -0.80 -4.41
C GLU A 261 11.51 -0.57 -3.69
N GLY A 262 11.87 -1.47 -2.79
CA GLY A 262 13.17 -1.55 -2.16
C GLY A 262 13.41 -2.98 -1.67
N ASN A 263 13.82 -3.15 -0.41
CA ASN A 263 13.86 -4.49 0.20
C ASN A 263 12.48 -5.13 0.39
N MET A 264 11.44 -4.31 0.30
CA MET A 264 10.04 -4.68 0.22
C MET A 264 9.46 -3.98 -1.01
N ALA A 265 8.44 -4.55 -1.63
CA ALA A 265 7.69 -3.86 -2.66
C ALA A 265 6.20 -3.83 -2.29
N ILE A 266 5.58 -2.68 -2.44
CA ILE A 266 4.19 -2.42 -2.02
C ILE A 266 3.53 -1.43 -2.96
N ASN A 267 2.29 -1.73 -3.35
CA ASN A 267 1.38 -0.82 -4.04
C ASN A 267 0.28 -0.40 -3.07
N LEU A 268 -0.01 0.89 -3.05
CA LEU A 268 -1.07 1.49 -2.25
C LEU A 268 -1.95 2.34 -3.15
N THR A 269 -3.25 2.12 -3.11
CA THR A 269 -4.23 3.03 -3.72
C THR A 269 -5.08 3.64 -2.62
N MET A 270 -5.10 4.97 -2.54
CA MET A 270 -5.86 5.74 -1.57
C MET A 270 -6.87 6.62 -2.30
N GLU A 271 -8.15 6.46 -2.01
CA GLU A 271 -9.26 7.20 -2.64
C GLU A 271 -9.96 8.08 -1.60
N ASP A 272 -10.47 9.23 -2.01
CA ASP A 272 -11.16 10.21 -1.15
C ASP A 272 -10.27 10.69 0.01
N ILE A 273 -9.01 11.01 -0.29
CA ILE A 273 -8.02 11.44 0.69
C ILE A 273 -8.45 12.78 1.33
N PRO A 274 -8.40 12.97 2.66
CA PRO A 274 -8.70 14.26 3.31
C PRO A 274 -7.57 15.29 3.09
N GLN A 275 -7.71 16.50 3.65
CA GLN A 275 -6.65 17.52 3.58
C GLN A 275 -5.35 17.08 4.27
N ALA A 276 -5.45 16.33 5.36
CA ALA A 276 -4.29 15.77 6.03
C ALA A 276 -4.62 14.37 6.53
N MET A 277 -3.70 13.43 6.34
CA MET A 277 -3.76 12.12 6.95
C MET A 277 -2.36 11.60 7.26
N ASN A 278 -2.23 10.85 8.35
CA ASN A 278 -1.00 10.19 8.73
C ASN A 278 -1.33 8.80 9.28
N PHE A 279 -0.66 7.80 8.74
CA PHE A 279 -0.83 6.41 9.11
C PHE A 279 0.46 5.61 8.94
N SER A 280 0.50 4.45 9.57
CA SER A 280 1.57 3.47 9.42
C SER A 280 1.00 2.10 9.07
N LEU A 281 1.76 1.37 8.26
CA LEU A 281 1.51 -0.02 7.89
C LEU A 281 2.65 -0.86 8.44
N ASN A 282 2.34 -1.91 9.20
CA ASN A 282 3.29 -2.97 9.53
C ASN A 282 2.84 -4.24 8.82
N PHE A 283 3.79 -5.02 8.33
CA PHE A 283 3.48 -6.28 7.64
C PHE A 283 4.52 -7.36 7.95
N SER A 284 4.08 -8.61 7.95
CA SER A 284 4.94 -9.78 7.82
C SER A 284 4.19 -10.82 6.99
N GLU A 285 4.76 -12.01 6.79
CA GLU A 285 4.17 -13.05 5.91
C GLU A 285 2.66 -13.24 6.13
N ASN A 286 2.22 -13.32 7.39
CA ASN A 286 0.81 -13.56 7.75
C ASN A 286 0.24 -12.47 8.67
N TYR A 287 0.84 -11.28 8.67
CA TYR A 287 0.48 -10.19 9.59
C TYR A 287 0.28 -8.88 8.86
N PHE A 288 -0.72 -8.13 9.30
CA PHE A 288 -0.96 -6.76 8.87
C PHE A 288 -1.38 -5.90 10.06
N GLU A 289 -0.87 -4.68 10.12
CA GLU A 289 -1.36 -3.68 11.07
C GLU A 289 -1.35 -2.30 10.46
N TYR A 290 -2.51 -1.65 10.54
CA TYR A 290 -2.75 -0.27 10.17
C TYR A 290 -2.98 0.54 11.44
N GLU A 291 -2.22 1.60 11.64
CA GLU A 291 -2.42 2.55 12.74
C GLU A 291 -2.43 3.98 12.19
N ALA A 292 -3.43 4.77 12.60
CA ALA A 292 -3.63 6.12 12.12
C ALA A 292 -3.88 7.12 13.24
N SER A 293 -3.57 8.37 12.93
CA SER A 293 -3.81 9.51 13.81
C SER A 293 -5.29 9.79 14.08
N ASP A 294 -6.18 9.47 13.13
CA ASP A 294 -7.63 9.57 13.27
C ASP A 294 -8.33 8.61 12.31
N GLU A 295 -9.66 8.62 12.31
CA GLU A 295 -10.46 7.96 11.27
C GLU A 295 -10.52 8.80 10.00
N PHE A 296 -10.50 8.12 8.86
CA PHE A 296 -10.62 8.78 7.57
C PHE A 296 -11.74 8.16 6.74
N ASN A 297 -12.61 9.00 6.18
CA ASN A 297 -13.54 8.58 5.14
C ASN A 297 -12.80 8.42 3.81
N THR A 298 -11.91 7.45 3.77
CA THR A 298 -10.95 7.16 2.70
C THR A 298 -10.97 5.66 2.48
N THR A 299 -10.76 5.23 1.25
CA THR A 299 -10.56 3.82 0.92
C THR A 299 -9.08 3.58 0.69
N LEU A 300 -8.54 2.51 1.28
CA LEU A 300 -7.16 2.06 1.09
C LEU A 300 -7.16 0.64 0.48
N ILE A 301 -6.44 0.48 -0.61
CA ILE A 301 -6.14 -0.80 -1.25
C ILE A 301 -4.64 -1.03 -1.10
N ILE A 302 -4.26 -2.22 -0.66
CA ILE A 302 -2.86 -2.61 -0.42
C ILE A 302 -2.59 -3.89 -1.20
N GLU A 303 -1.51 -3.86 -1.96
CA GLU A 303 -0.97 -5.01 -2.68
C GLU A 303 0.51 -5.14 -2.28
N VAL A 304 0.84 -6.20 -1.54
CA VAL A 304 2.21 -6.46 -1.11
C VAL A 304 2.81 -7.51 -2.05
N PHE A 305 4.00 -7.23 -2.58
CA PHE A 305 4.62 -8.09 -3.56
C PHE A 305 4.99 -9.44 -2.93
N GLY A 306 4.70 -10.53 -3.64
CA GLY A 306 4.93 -11.89 -3.17
C GLY A 306 3.82 -12.45 -2.27
N LEU A 307 2.75 -11.70 -2.01
CA LEU A 307 1.53 -12.21 -1.41
C LEU A 307 0.43 -12.36 -2.47
N ASP A 308 -0.31 -13.46 -2.42
CA ASP A 308 -1.42 -13.76 -3.34
C ASP A 308 -2.72 -13.02 -3.02
N TYR A 309 -2.67 -12.07 -2.06
CA TYR A 309 -3.85 -11.42 -1.51
C TYR A 309 -3.73 -9.89 -1.51
N PHE A 310 -4.85 -9.25 -1.80
CA PHE A 310 -5.07 -7.82 -1.69
C PHE A 310 -5.81 -7.52 -0.39
N MET A 311 -5.51 -6.39 0.23
CA MET A 311 -6.28 -5.87 1.35
C MET A 311 -7.02 -4.60 0.96
N LEU A 312 -8.32 -4.57 1.20
CA LEU A 312 -9.20 -3.42 0.98
C LEU A 312 -9.81 -2.97 2.31
N ILE A 313 -9.56 -1.72 2.67
CA ILE A 313 -10.12 -1.08 3.86
C ILE A 313 -10.94 0.13 3.41
N LYS A 314 -12.26 0.05 3.48
CA LYS A 314 -13.14 1.22 3.28
C LYS A 314 -13.41 1.88 4.61
N TYR A 315 -13.34 3.20 4.65
CA TYR A 315 -13.45 4.00 5.87
C TYR A 315 -12.39 3.57 6.89
N LEU A 316 -11.20 4.14 6.74
CA LEU A 316 -10.02 3.83 7.53
C LEU A 316 -10.28 4.05 9.03
N PRO A 317 -10.13 2.99 9.86
CA PRO A 317 -10.30 3.09 11.31
C PRO A 317 -9.10 3.78 11.95
N ARG A 318 -9.03 3.89 13.28
CA ARG A 318 -7.79 4.34 13.96
C ARG A 318 -6.75 3.25 14.06
N HIS A 319 -7.19 2.02 14.29
CA HIS A 319 -6.31 0.86 14.41
C HIS A 319 -7.03 -0.36 13.87
N LEU A 320 -6.32 -1.10 13.02
CA LEU A 320 -6.74 -2.41 12.53
C LEU A 320 -5.50 -3.30 12.55
N LYS A 321 -5.60 -4.45 13.18
CA LYS A 321 -4.52 -5.43 13.25
C LYS A 321 -5.08 -6.79 12.91
N ALA A 322 -4.38 -7.52 12.07
CA ALA A 322 -4.91 -8.75 11.55
C ALA A 322 -3.80 -9.77 11.28
N GLN A 323 -4.10 -11.04 11.53
CA GLN A 323 -3.21 -12.17 11.32
C GLN A 323 -3.98 -13.27 10.61
N PHE A 324 -3.40 -13.83 9.55
CA PHE A 324 -4.09 -14.69 8.60
C PHE A 324 -3.37 -16.02 8.43
N GLU A 325 -3.80 -17.05 9.16
CA GLU A 325 -3.45 -18.46 8.96
C GLU A 325 -4.70 -19.35 9.17
N GLU A 326 -4.52 -20.67 9.32
CA GLU A 326 -5.59 -21.61 9.76
C GLU A 326 -6.23 -21.14 11.08
N GLU A 327 -5.40 -20.58 11.97
CA GLU A 327 -5.83 -19.76 13.09
C GLU A 327 -5.62 -18.28 12.74
N GLY A 328 -6.67 -17.49 12.81
CA GLY A 328 -6.61 -16.08 12.47
C GLY A 328 -7.19 -15.18 13.55
N TYR A 329 -6.82 -13.92 13.43
CA TYR A 329 -7.09 -12.87 14.39
C TYR A 329 -7.40 -11.58 13.65
N LEU A 330 -8.44 -10.88 14.07
CA LEU A 330 -8.69 -9.50 13.68
C LEU A 330 -9.00 -8.69 14.94
N TYR A 331 -8.22 -7.64 15.13
CA TYR A 331 -8.52 -6.55 16.03
C TYR A 331 -8.91 -5.33 15.23
N ILE A 332 -9.95 -4.65 15.68
CA ILE A 332 -10.34 -3.38 15.11
C ILE A 332 -10.78 -2.40 16.20
N TYR A 333 -10.45 -1.13 15.99
CA TYR A 333 -10.91 -0.02 16.80
C TYR A 333 -11.51 1.08 15.92
N VAL A 334 -12.84 1.21 15.95
CA VAL A 334 -13.62 2.19 15.15
C VAL A 334 -14.68 2.89 16.00
N ASN A 335 -14.82 4.20 15.85
CA ASN A 335 -15.87 5.00 16.46
C ASN A 335 -17.17 5.02 15.65
N GLN A 336 -17.13 4.76 14.33
CA GLN A 336 -18.31 4.80 13.44
C GLN A 336 -18.55 3.50 12.66
N ARG A 337 -19.83 3.12 12.46
CA ARG A 337 -20.26 1.90 11.73
C ARG A 337 -20.09 2.02 10.22
N LYS A 338 -18.87 2.18 9.75
CA LYS A 338 -18.57 2.40 8.33
C LYS A 338 -17.40 1.58 7.82
N THR A 339 -16.52 1.10 8.69
CA THR A 339 -15.37 0.33 8.25
C THR A 339 -15.79 -0.99 7.62
N LYS A 340 -15.26 -1.25 6.43
CA LYS A 340 -15.30 -2.54 5.76
C LYS A 340 -13.87 -2.98 5.52
N PHE A 341 -13.57 -4.19 5.97
CA PHE A 341 -12.28 -4.84 5.76
C PHE A 341 -12.49 -6.04 4.84
N ILE A 342 -11.71 -6.16 3.79
CA ILE A 342 -11.72 -7.30 2.86
C ILE A 342 -10.29 -7.71 2.59
N ILE A 343 -10.09 -9.02 2.54
CA ILE A 343 -8.90 -9.65 1.99
C ILE A 343 -9.38 -10.58 0.91
N SER A 344 -8.76 -10.51 -0.26
CA SER A 344 -9.15 -11.39 -1.35
C SER A 344 -8.00 -11.64 -2.30
N ASN A 345 -8.06 -12.75 -3.02
CA ASN A 345 -7.10 -13.05 -4.08
C ASN A 345 -7.37 -12.26 -5.38
N ASP A 346 -8.55 -11.66 -5.50
CA ASP A 346 -8.95 -10.78 -6.60
C ASP A 346 -9.91 -9.69 -6.08
N LEU A 347 -9.81 -8.48 -6.61
CA LEU A 347 -10.62 -7.34 -6.16
C LEU A 347 -12.04 -7.34 -6.76
N GLU A 348 -12.22 -7.88 -7.96
CA GLU A 348 -13.49 -7.85 -8.70
C GLU A 348 -14.25 -9.18 -8.58
N ASN A 349 -13.56 -10.31 -8.74
CA ASN A 349 -14.10 -11.65 -8.81
C ASN A 349 -13.35 -12.63 -7.88
N PRO A 350 -13.41 -12.44 -6.55
CA PRO A 350 -12.67 -13.26 -5.61
C PRO A 350 -13.13 -14.72 -5.61
N THR A 351 -12.18 -15.65 -5.72
CA THR A 351 -12.44 -17.08 -5.44
C THR A 351 -12.14 -17.43 -3.99
N THR A 352 -11.23 -16.66 -3.37
CA THR A 352 -10.86 -16.75 -1.97
C THR A 352 -10.99 -15.35 -1.37
N TYR A 353 -11.80 -15.22 -0.33
CA TYR A 353 -11.90 -13.94 0.37
C TYR A 353 -12.30 -14.10 1.83
N PHE A 354 -11.88 -13.13 2.61
CA PHE A 354 -12.34 -12.83 3.95
C PHE A 354 -12.91 -11.42 3.95
N SER A 355 -14.15 -11.23 4.41
CA SER A 355 -14.72 -9.88 4.53
C SER A 355 -15.41 -9.68 5.85
N ILE A 356 -15.22 -8.51 6.46
CA ILE A 356 -15.96 -8.05 7.63
C ILE A 356 -16.49 -6.63 7.36
N THR A 357 -17.76 -6.40 7.71
CA THR A 357 -18.45 -5.12 7.51
C THR A 357 -19.16 -4.68 8.77
N ASN A 358 -19.52 -3.39 8.82
CA ASN A 358 -20.40 -2.76 9.82
C ASN A 358 -19.86 -2.73 11.26
N LEU A 359 -18.52 -2.72 11.40
CA LEU A 359 -17.80 -2.70 12.67
C LEU A 359 -18.01 -1.38 13.43
N THR A 360 -18.23 -1.46 14.75
CA THR A 360 -18.11 -0.34 15.69
C THR A 360 -17.50 -0.79 16.99
N GLY A 361 -16.85 0.15 17.65
CA GLY A 361 -16.20 -0.05 18.93
C GLY A 361 -14.85 -0.73 18.75
N GLU A 362 -14.46 -1.37 19.84
CA GLU A 362 -13.34 -2.30 19.86
C GLU A 362 -13.90 -3.72 19.73
N ALA A 363 -13.32 -4.51 18.85
CA ALA A 363 -13.67 -5.91 18.70
C ALA A 363 -12.43 -6.75 18.38
N ILE A 364 -12.37 -7.92 18.99
CA ILE A 364 -11.44 -9.00 18.72
C ILE A 364 -12.25 -10.14 18.12
N ILE A 365 -11.84 -10.59 16.94
CA ILE A 365 -12.43 -11.72 16.24
C ILE A 365 -11.33 -12.75 16.04
N GLN A 366 -11.59 -13.98 16.45
CA GLN A 366 -10.64 -15.08 16.34
C GLN A 366 -11.31 -16.27 15.68
N TRP A 367 -10.55 -17.00 14.88
CA TRP A 367 -11.05 -18.21 14.26
C TRP A 367 -9.95 -19.26 14.20
N GLY A 368 -10.35 -20.52 14.29
CA GLY A 368 -9.53 -21.67 13.90
C GLY A 368 -10.42 -22.55 13.03
N ILE A 369 -10.08 -22.74 11.77
CA ILE A 369 -10.97 -23.42 10.83
C ILE A 369 -10.44 -24.81 10.49
N GLY A 370 -11.22 -25.82 10.87
CA GLY A 370 -10.91 -27.23 10.61
C GLY A 370 -12.05 -28.14 11.09
N LYS A 371 -11.79 -29.45 11.12
CA LYS A 371 -12.71 -30.42 11.74
C LYS A 371 -12.86 -30.18 13.23
N GLU A 372 -11.76 -29.82 13.88
CA GLU A 372 -11.75 -29.16 15.18
C GLU A 372 -11.51 -27.68 14.91
N GLY A 373 -12.31 -26.82 15.51
CA GLY A 373 -12.25 -25.40 15.19
C GLY A 373 -13.08 -24.55 16.12
N TYR A 374 -12.94 -23.24 15.92
CA TYR A 374 -13.64 -22.24 16.71
C TYR A 374 -13.89 -20.96 15.93
N PHE A 375 -14.86 -20.20 16.41
CA PHE A 375 -15.13 -18.84 15.98
C PHE A 375 -15.55 -18.02 17.20
N LYS A 376 -14.74 -17.01 17.54
CA LYS A 376 -14.89 -16.20 18.75
C LYS A 376 -14.97 -14.73 18.41
N ILE A 377 -15.81 -14.04 19.15
CA ILE A 377 -15.95 -12.59 19.11
C ILE A 377 -16.00 -12.08 20.54
N ASP A 378 -15.08 -11.16 20.85
CA ASP A 378 -15.13 -10.36 22.07
C ASP A 378 -15.15 -8.88 21.67
N GLY A 379 -16.16 -8.12 22.08
CA GLY A 379 -16.27 -6.72 21.65
C GLY A 379 -17.39 -5.94 22.31
N LEU A 380 -17.58 -4.69 21.88
CA LEU A 380 -18.64 -3.82 22.42
C LEU A 380 -20.03 -4.13 21.83
N LYS A 381 -21.07 -3.99 22.66
CA LYS A 381 -22.47 -4.19 22.25
C LYS A 381 -22.87 -3.33 21.06
N GLY A 382 -23.63 -3.93 20.14
CA GLY A 382 -24.26 -3.27 19.01
C GLY A 382 -23.49 -3.39 17.70
N MET A 383 -22.40 -4.15 17.66
CA MET A 383 -21.69 -4.47 16.43
C MET A 383 -22.61 -5.21 15.45
N LYS A 384 -22.67 -4.76 14.20
CA LYS A 384 -23.22 -5.60 13.11
C LYS A 384 -22.02 -6.21 12.41
N MET A 385 -22.04 -7.51 12.22
CA MET A 385 -20.92 -8.22 11.62
C MET A 385 -21.45 -9.18 10.58
N GLU A 386 -20.90 -9.06 9.38
CA GLU A 386 -21.00 -10.09 8.36
C GLU A 386 -19.59 -10.57 8.07
N THR A 387 -19.29 -11.80 8.48
CA THR A 387 -18.04 -12.50 8.16
C THR A 387 -18.33 -13.49 7.05
N LYS A 388 -17.50 -13.47 6.01
CA LYS A 388 -17.52 -14.45 4.93
C LYS A 388 -16.11 -14.92 4.71
N LEU A 389 -15.91 -16.23 4.68
CA LEU A 389 -14.66 -16.90 4.38
C LEU A 389 -14.95 -18.02 3.38
N GLN A 390 -14.18 -18.05 2.31
CA GLN A 390 -14.22 -19.11 1.32
C GLN A 390 -12.79 -19.48 0.94
N ILE A 391 -12.37 -20.71 1.23
CA ILE A 391 -11.04 -21.24 0.89
C ILE A 391 -11.21 -22.68 0.41
N GLY A 392 -11.02 -22.94 -0.88
CA GLY A 392 -11.20 -24.28 -1.44
C GLY A 392 -12.62 -24.82 -1.18
N SER A 393 -12.72 -25.93 -0.44
CA SER A 393 -13.98 -26.57 -0.02
C SER A 393 -14.52 -26.08 1.32
N ILE A 394 -13.80 -25.17 1.98
CA ILE A 394 -14.18 -24.58 3.26
C ILE A 394 -15.04 -23.35 2.96
N TYR A 395 -16.23 -23.34 3.56
CA TYR A 395 -17.14 -22.20 3.53
C TYR A 395 -17.56 -21.85 4.95
N LEU A 396 -17.36 -20.59 5.33
CA LEU A 396 -17.89 -20.01 6.55
C LEU A 396 -18.61 -18.70 6.20
N LYS A 397 -19.86 -18.60 6.61
CA LYS A 397 -20.62 -17.36 6.57
C LYS A 397 -21.30 -17.16 7.91
N THR A 398 -20.95 -16.04 8.55
CA THR A 398 -21.58 -15.59 9.79
C THR A 398 -22.20 -14.24 9.52
N TYR A 399 -23.48 -14.09 9.83
CA TYR A 399 -24.16 -12.80 9.89
C TYR A 399 -24.77 -12.66 11.28
N SER A 400 -24.45 -11.56 11.95
CA SER A 400 -24.97 -11.30 13.29
C SER A 400 -25.07 -9.80 13.53
N ILE A 401 -26.16 -9.37 14.16
CA ILE A 401 -26.22 -8.13 14.93
C ILE A 401 -25.86 -8.51 16.36
N VAL A 402 -24.57 -8.42 16.65
CA VAL A 402 -23.95 -8.74 17.93
C VAL A 402 -24.34 -7.65 18.94
N ASN A 403 -25.43 -7.89 19.67
CA ASN A 403 -25.80 -7.12 20.86
C ASN A 403 -25.17 -7.71 22.14
N ALA A 404 -24.44 -8.82 22.01
CA ALA A 404 -23.63 -9.44 23.05
C ALA A 404 -22.19 -8.90 23.02
N GLU A 405 -21.52 -8.87 24.16
CA GLU A 405 -20.08 -8.58 24.22
C GLU A 405 -19.22 -9.80 23.92
N HIS A 406 -19.84 -10.98 23.91
CA HIS A 406 -19.18 -12.27 23.76
C HIS A 406 -19.99 -13.21 22.86
N LEU A 407 -19.30 -13.90 21.95
CA LEU A 407 -19.78 -15.07 21.24
C LEU A 407 -18.62 -16.06 21.13
N ASP A 408 -18.84 -17.30 21.57
CA ASP A 408 -17.91 -18.40 21.39
C ASP A 408 -18.65 -19.58 20.76
N ILE A 409 -18.16 -20.04 19.62
CA ILE A 409 -18.55 -21.30 19.02
C ILE A 409 -17.31 -22.15 18.87
N ASN A 410 -17.31 -23.33 19.49
CA ASN A 410 -16.24 -24.31 19.30
C ASN A 410 -16.86 -25.60 18.77
N TRP A 411 -16.13 -26.35 17.96
CA TRP A 411 -16.63 -27.60 17.41
C TRP A 411 -15.55 -28.66 17.28
N ASN A 412 -16.00 -29.91 17.36
CA ASN A 412 -15.28 -31.08 16.91
C ASN A 412 -16.23 -31.91 16.05
N LEU A 413 -16.05 -31.89 14.73
CA LEU A 413 -16.91 -32.58 13.76
C LEU A 413 -16.54 -34.06 13.55
N SER A 414 -15.77 -34.65 14.48
CA SER A 414 -15.40 -36.06 14.48
C SER A 414 -16.54 -36.96 15.00
N ILE A 415 -16.27 -38.27 15.10
CA ILE A 415 -17.14 -39.23 15.76
C ILE A 415 -16.30 -39.97 16.82
N PRO A 416 -16.56 -39.77 18.13
CA PRO A 416 -17.53 -38.84 18.71
C PRO A 416 -17.20 -37.36 18.41
N GLY A 417 -18.20 -36.50 18.44
CA GLY A 417 -18.07 -35.07 18.12
C GLY A 417 -19.00 -34.19 18.94
N ASN A 418 -18.77 -32.87 18.86
CA ASN A 418 -19.53 -31.87 19.61
C ASN A 418 -19.58 -30.50 18.92
N VAL A 419 -20.57 -29.69 19.33
CA VAL A 419 -20.66 -28.25 19.05
C VAL A 419 -21.02 -27.53 20.34
N PHE A 420 -20.21 -26.55 20.69
CA PHE A 420 -20.37 -25.64 21.83
C PHE A 420 -20.81 -24.26 21.36
N VAL A 421 -21.72 -23.62 22.10
CA VAL A 421 -22.15 -22.24 21.87
C VAL A 421 -22.28 -21.51 23.21
N ASP A 422 -21.63 -20.37 23.34
CA ASP A 422 -21.76 -19.48 24.49
C ASP A 422 -21.89 -18.02 24.06
N THR A 423 -22.78 -17.30 24.74
CA THR A 423 -22.98 -15.85 24.58
C THR A 423 -23.02 -15.12 25.92
N ASN A 424 -22.62 -15.76 27.02
CA ASN A 424 -22.76 -15.26 28.39
C ASN A 424 -24.20 -14.80 28.71
N MET A 425 -25.20 -15.55 28.21
CA MET A 425 -26.63 -15.20 28.32
C MET A 425 -27.05 -13.87 27.69
N GLU A 426 -26.22 -13.30 26.84
CA GLU A 426 -26.54 -12.09 26.09
C GLU A 426 -27.16 -12.43 24.73
N TRP A 427 -28.14 -11.62 24.31
CA TRP A 427 -28.85 -11.87 23.05
C TRP A 427 -28.03 -11.44 21.84
N LEU A 428 -27.84 -12.36 20.90
CA LEU A 428 -27.53 -12.07 19.50
C LEU A 428 -28.84 -11.81 18.73
N SER A 429 -28.81 -10.93 17.74
CA SER A 429 -29.97 -10.60 16.91
C SER A 429 -29.69 -10.86 15.43
N PHE A 430 -30.68 -11.36 14.68
CA PHE A 430 -30.57 -11.78 13.29
C PHE A 430 -29.30 -12.61 13.04
N TYR A 431 -29.24 -13.77 13.70
CA TYR A 431 -28.07 -14.62 13.72
C TYR A 431 -28.16 -15.71 12.66
N SER A 432 -27.11 -15.86 11.86
CA SER A 432 -26.90 -16.97 10.93
C SER A 432 -25.42 -17.33 10.98
N PHE A 433 -25.12 -18.58 11.32
CA PHE A 433 -23.81 -19.19 11.26
C PHE A 433 -23.91 -20.41 10.38
N ASN A 434 -23.18 -20.40 9.26
CA ASN A 434 -23.13 -21.50 8.31
C ASN A 434 -21.67 -21.84 8.06
N PHE A 435 -21.28 -23.03 8.47
CA PHE A 435 -19.96 -23.58 8.27
C PHE A 435 -20.08 -24.93 7.56
N SER A 436 -19.27 -25.15 6.53
CA SER A 436 -19.17 -26.44 5.86
C SER A 436 -17.75 -26.70 5.34
N ILE A 437 -17.34 -27.97 5.38
CA ILE A 437 -16.08 -28.47 4.82
C ILE A 437 -16.38 -29.68 3.94
N ASP A 438 -15.86 -29.67 2.71
CA ASP A 438 -15.89 -30.79 1.75
C ASP A 438 -17.29 -31.32 1.41
N ASP A 439 -18.34 -30.53 1.64
CA ASP A 439 -19.75 -30.99 1.62
C ASP A 439 -19.98 -32.26 2.45
N ALA A 440 -19.13 -32.50 3.46
CA ALA A 440 -19.12 -33.70 4.28
C ALA A 440 -19.46 -33.39 5.74
N PHE A 441 -18.93 -32.27 6.26
CA PHE A 441 -19.10 -31.83 7.64
C PHE A 441 -19.58 -30.39 7.67
N GLY A 442 -20.41 -30.03 8.66
CA GLY A 442 -20.91 -28.66 8.74
C GLY A 442 -21.81 -28.38 9.94
N ILE A 443 -22.02 -27.09 10.19
CA ILE A 443 -22.83 -26.54 11.27
C ILE A 443 -23.69 -25.43 10.67
N LEU A 444 -24.99 -25.49 10.91
CA LEU A 444 -25.93 -24.44 10.54
C LEU A 444 -26.72 -24.02 11.78
N ILE A 445 -26.58 -22.76 12.18
CA ILE A 445 -27.36 -22.15 13.27
C ILE A 445 -28.00 -20.87 12.75
N GLU A 446 -29.32 -20.81 12.69
CA GLU A 446 -30.08 -19.64 12.28
C GLU A 446 -31.18 -19.32 13.29
N ALA A 447 -31.28 -18.05 13.67
CA ALA A 447 -32.27 -17.56 14.62
C ALA A 447 -32.52 -16.05 14.45
N ASN A 448 -33.76 -15.58 14.69
CA ASN A 448 -33.96 -14.12 14.81
C ASN A 448 -33.28 -13.58 16.07
N SER A 449 -33.24 -14.37 17.15
CA SER A 449 -32.39 -14.09 18.30
C SER A 449 -31.92 -15.38 18.97
N LEU A 450 -30.69 -15.39 19.48
CA LEU A 450 -30.05 -16.51 20.16
C LEU A 450 -29.35 -16.00 21.41
N LYS A 451 -29.44 -16.72 22.53
CA LYS A 451 -28.50 -16.61 23.65
C LYS A 451 -28.20 -17.99 24.21
N ALA A 452 -27.01 -18.18 24.75
CA ALA A 452 -26.58 -19.42 25.34
C ALA A 452 -25.72 -19.19 26.58
N GLU A 453 -25.69 -20.18 27.47
CA GLU A 453 -24.75 -20.33 28.58
C GLU A 453 -24.22 -21.75 28.54
N ASP A 454 -22.94 -21.89 28.20
CA ASP A 454 -22.24 -23.17 28.13
C ASP A 454 -23.01 -24.27 27.36
N PHE A 455 -23.74 -23.92 26.28
CA PHE A 455 -24.56 -24.90 25.57
C PHE A 455 -23.69 -25.85 24.77
N MET A 456 -23.89 -27.15 24.95
CA MET A 456 -23.17 -28.19 24.22
C MET A 456 -24.15 -29.20 23.62
N THR A 457 -23.91 -29.58 22.36
CA THR A 457 -24.55 -30.73 21.72
C THR A 457 -23.49 -31.73 21.29
N GLU A 458 -23.65 -33.01 21.67
CA GLU A 458 -22.67 -34.07 21.45
C GLU A 458 -23.29 -35.27 20.74
N TRP A 459 -22.48 -36.01 19.96
CA TRP A 459 -22.88 -37.25 19.31
C TRP A 459 -21.76 -38.30 19.32
N GLU A 460 -22.14 -39.57 19.28
CA GLU A 460 -21.19 -40.70 19.31
C GLU A 460 -21.22 -41.56 18.03
N THR A 461 -22.13 -41.31 17.09
CA THR A 461 -22.32 -42.17 15.91
C THR A 461 -22.65 -41.37 14.64
N GLU A 462 -22.56 -42.01 13.47
CA GLU A 462 -22.84 -41.43 12.15
C GLU A 462 -24.34 -41.10 11.92
N PHE A 463 -25.24 -41.77 12.62
CA PHE A 463 -26.68 -41.45 12.67
C PHE A 463 -26.98 -40.86 14.06
N PRO A 464 -26.65 -39.58 14.27
CA PRO A 464 -26.44 -39.05 15.61
C PRO A 464 -27.74 -39.04 16.42
N PHE A 465 -27.65 -39.53 17.66
CA PHE A 465 -28.53 -39.10 18.74
C PHE A 465 -27.82 -37.98 19.49
N PHE A 466 -28.40 -36.78 19.49
CA PHE A 466 -27.78 -35.61 20.09
C PHE A 466 -28.05 -35.54 21.60
N ASN A 467 -26.99 -35.62 22.40
CA ASN A 467 -27.02 -35.33 23.82
C ASN A 467 -26.79 -33.83 24.02
N LYS A 468 -27.61 -33.19 24.87
CA LYS A 468 -27.57 -31.74 25.09
C LYS A 468 -27.29 -31.41 26.55
N SER A 469 -26.45 -30.41 26.79
CA SER A 469 -26.19 -29.82 28.10
C SER A 469 -26.08 -28.29 28.01
N GLY A 470 -26.08 -27.59 29.15
CA GLY A 470 -26.12 -26.13 29.21
C GLY A 470 -27.50 -25.53 28.89
N GLU A 471 -27.54 -24.22 28.65
CA GLU A 471 -28.76 -23.47 28.32
C GLU A 471 -28.65 -22.80 26.95
N ILE A 472 -29.66 -22.97 26.10
CA ILE A 472 -29.80 -22.21 24.86
C ILE A 472 -31.25 -21.76 24.69
N GLN A 473 -31.42 -20.49 24.33
CA GLN A 473 -32.74 -19.90 24.05
C GLN A 473 -32.75 -19.27 22.67
N PHE A 474 -33.84 -19.50 21.96
CA PHE A 474 -34.06 -18.97 20.62
C PHE A 474 -35.36 -18.18 20.53
N ILE A 475 -35.40 -17.20 19.63
CA ILE A 475 -36.62 -16.47 19.25
C ILE A 475 -36.71 -16.45 17.71
N GLY A 476 -37.91 -16.70 17.17
CA GLY A 476 -38.21 -16.56 15.74
C GLY A 476 -38.08 -17.85 14.92
N ASN A 477 -37.61 -17.74 13.68
CA ASN A 477 -37.33 -18.89 12.82
C ASN A 477 -36.03 -19.53 13.28
N ILE A 478 -36.06 -20.81 13.63
CA ILE A 478 -34.93 -21.51 14.26
C ILE A 478 -34.48 -22.63 13.35
N THR A 479 -33.18 -22.74 13.14
CA THR A 479 -32.55 -23.93 12.57
C THR A 479 -31.25 -24.16 13.32
N PHE A 480 -31.09 -25.33 13.92
CA PHE A 480 -29.79 -25.80 14.35
C PHE A 480 -29.60 -27.19 13.75
N ALA A 481 -28.73 -27.32 12.76
CA ALA A 481 -28.42 -28.58 12.10
C ALA A 481 -26.90 -28.84 12.05
N ILE A 482 -26.54 -30.12 12.05
CA ILE A 482 -25.17 -30.61 11.93
C ILE A 482 -25.10 -31.51 10.70
N MET A 483 -24.17 -31.24 9.79
CA MET A 483 -23.90 -32.11 8.65
C MET A 483 -22.85 -33.14 9.03
N LEU A 484 -23.17 -34.42 8.83
CA LEU A 484 -22.22 -35.53 8.96
C LEU A 484 -22.33 -36.40 7.70
N ASN A 485 -21.18 -36.68 7.08
CA ASN A 485 -21.07 -37.45 5.83
C ASN A 485 -22.04 -36.95 4.73
N GLY A 486 -22.18 -35.62 4.61
CA GLY A 486 -23.01 -34.97 3.59
C GLY A 486 -24.52 -34.95 3.87
N THR A 487 -24.96 -35.41 5.05
CA THR A 487 -26.37 -35.36 5.47
C THR A 487 -26.56 -34.40 6.64
N TRP A 488 -27.51 -33.46 6.51
CA TRP A 488 -27.90 -32.55 7.59
C TRP A 488 -28.87 -33.22 8.58
N TYR A 489 -28.52 -33.19 9.86
CA TYR A 489 -29.34 -33.69 10.97
C TYR A 489 -29.78 -32.52 11.86
N TYR A 490 -31.08 -32.39 12.11
CA TYR A 490 -31.64 -31.32 12.93
C TYR A 490 -31.47 -31.62 14.42
N VAL A 491 -30.91 -30.64 15.14
CA VAL A 491 -30.81 -30.58 16.60
C VAL A 491 -32.04 -29.89 17.19
N PHE A 492 -32.53 -28.82 16.56
CA PHE A 492 -33.74 -28.05 16.91
C PHE A 492 -34.61 -27.74 15.70
#